data_AF-A0A1I1N7R4-F1
#
_entry.id   AF-A0A1I1N7R4-F1
#
_cell.length_a   1.000
_cell.length_b   1.000
_cell.length_c   1.000
_cell.angle_alpha   90.00
_cell.angle_beta   90.00
_cell.angle_gamma   90.00
#
_symmetry.space_group_name_H-M   'P 1'
#
loop_
_entity.id
_entity.type
_entity.pdbx_description
1 polymer ?
#
loop_
_entity_poly.entity_id
_entity_poly.type
_entity_poly.pdbx_seq_one_letter_code
_entity_poly.pdbx_strand_id
1 'polypeptide(L)'
;MMGQMGLWSMTDRLAEISAQGDPLETLAATVEFEMFRPVLEKALGRPPRWKGGRPRFDPVLKFRMLVLQSLHGLSLEQTEYLVRDRLSWMRFCQLGPEDRVPDANTLWDITKGKSKALSLNALYDAASGF
;
A
#
# COMPACT_ATOMS: atom_id res chain seq x y z
N MET A 1 -17.44 27.30 18.88
CA MET A 1 -17.73 25.85 19.04
C MET A 1 -16.49 25.10 18.60
N MET A 2 -15.76 24.48 19.53
CA MET A 2 -14.59 23.65 19.20
C MET A 2 -15.12 22.26 18.84
N GLY A 3 -15.33 22.01 17.55
CA GLY A 3 -15.66 20.67 17.07
C GLY A 3 -14.56 19.72 17.51
N GLN A 4 -14.92 18.68 18.25
CA GLN A 4 -14.01 17.65 18.69
C GLN A 4 -13.31 17.08 17.45
N MET A 5 -12.00 17.30 17.30
CA MET A 5 -11.14 16.62 16.31
C MET A 5 -10.98 15.16 16.72
N GLY A 6 -12.09 14.43 16.76
CA GLY A 6 -12.15 13.02 17.09
C GLY A 6 -12.24 12.16 15.84
N LEU A 7 -12.03 10.85 16.03
CA LEU A 7 -12.16 9.76 15.06
C LEU A 7 -13.32 9.95 14.06
N TRP A 8 -14.45 10.48 14.54
CA TRP A 8 -15.65 10.84 13.77
C TRP A 8 -15.34 11.75 12.57
N SER A 9 -14.48 12.77 12.74
CA SER A 9 -14.10 13.66 11.64
C SER A 9 -13.35 12.97 10.48
N MET A 10 -12.63 11.88 10.75
CA MET A 10 -11.89 11.15 9.72
C MET A 10 -12.79 10.14 9.00
N THR A 11 -13.64 9.43 9.75
CA THR A 11 -14.67 8.56 9.18
C THR A 11 -15.64 9.36 8.31
N ASP A 12 -16.08 10.53 8.77
CA ASP A 12 -16.96 11.42 8.01
C ASP A 12 -16.29 11.91 6.72
N ARG A 13 -15.03 12.36 6.78
CA ARG A 13 -14.27 12.74 5.57
C ARG A 13 -14.08 11.59 4.60
N LEU A 14 -13.79 10.39 5.09
CA LEU A 14 -13.68 9.21 4.22
C LEU A 14 -15.04 8.86 3.60
N ALA A 15 -16.14 9.00 4.33
CA ALA A 15 -17.49 8.80 3.80
C ALA A 15 -17.83 9.84 2.71
N GLU A 16 -17.48 11.11 2.91
CA GLU A 16 -17.63 12.16 1.89
C GLU A 16 -16.82 11.85 0.62
N ILE A 17 -15.56 11.41 0.77
CA ILE A 17 -14.72 10.97 -0.35
C ILE A 17 -15.33 9.77 -1.07
N SER A 18 -15.87 8.80 -0.31
CA SER A 18 -16.55 7.62 -0.87
C SER A 18 -17.79 8.02 -1.66
N ALA A 19 -18.59 8.97 -1.16
CA ALA A 19 -19.79 9.48 -1.83
C ALA A 19 -19.49 10.19 -3.16
N GLN A 20 -18.28 10.73 -3.33
CA GLN A 20 -17.81 11.33 -4.58
C GLN A 20 -17.27 10.28 -5.58
N GLY A 21 -17.19 9.00 -5.17
CA GLY A 21 -16.68 7.90 -5.99
C GLY A 21 -15.17 7.77 -5.89
N ASP A 22 -14.66 7.35 -4.73
CA ASP A 22 -13.22 7.11 -4.53
C ASP A 22 -12.72 6.00 -5.48
N PRO A 23 -11.85 6.32 -6.46
CA PRO A 23 -11.33 5.32 -7.38
C PRO A 23 -10.45 4.28 -6.67
N LEU A 24 -9.80 4.62 -5.56
CA LEU A 24 -8.96 3.69 -4.81
C LEU A 24 -9.79 2.70 -3.99
N GLU A 25 -10.95 3.10 -3.51
CA GLU A 25 -11.91 2.20 -2.88
C GLU A 25 -12.44 1.18 -3.90
N THR A 26 -12.80 1.65 -5.10
CA THR A 26 -13.22 0.78 -6.20
C THR A 26 -12.11 -0.21 -6.59
N LEU A 27 -10.87 0.26 -6.71
CA LEU A 27 -9.71 -0.59 -7.00
C LEU A 27 -9.48 -1.63 -5.90
N ALA A 28 -9.55 -1.23 -4.63
CA ALA A 28 -9.38 -2.12 -3.49
C ALA A 28 -10.47 -3.19 -3.39
N ALA A 29 -11.69 -2.87 -3.82
CA ALA A 29 -12.80 -3.82 -3.88
C ALA A 29 -12.72 -4.77 -5.09
N THR A 30 -12.13 -4.33 -6.19
CA THR A 30 -12.05 -5.10 -7.44
C THR A 30 -10.87 -6.07 -7.45
N VAL A 31 -9.74 -5.69 -6.84
CA VAL A 31 -8.50 -6.48 -6.86
C VAL A 31 -8.28 -7.16 -5.51
N GLU A 32 -8.19 -8.49 -5.50
CA GLU A 32 -7.81 -9.26 -4.31
C GLU A 32 -6.29 -9.18 -4.07
N PHE A 33 -5.82 -8.07 -3.50
CA PHE A 33 -4.38 -7.84 -3.29
C PHE A 33 -3.66 -8.93 -2.47
N GLU A 34 -4.39 -9.61 -1.57
CA GLU A 34 -3.84 -10.71 -0.77
C GLU A 34 -3.42 -11.91 -1.61
N MET A 35 -4.00 -12.11 -2.80
CA MET A 35 -3.62 -13.19 -3.72
C MET A 35 -2.15 -13.11 -4.13
N PHE A 36 -1.55 -11.92 -4.11
CA PHE A 36 -0.14 -11.69 -4.47
C PHE A 36 0.82 -11.98 -3.31
N ARG A 37 0.34 -12.14 -2.07
CA ARG A 37 1.21 -12.34 -0.89
C ARG A 37 2.25 -13.46 -1.09
N PRO A 38 1.91 -14.66 -1.61
CA PRO A 38 2.91 -15.72 -1.78
C PRO A 38 4.03 -15.33 -2.75
N VAL A 39 3.70 -14.61 -3.82
CA VAL A 39 4.68 -14.12 -4.81
C VAL A 39 5.55 -13.03 -4.20
N LEU A 40 4.94 -12.10 -3.46
CA LEU A 40 5.63 -11.00 -2.78
C LEU A 40 6.59 -11.51 -1.71
N GLU A 41 6.17 -12.47 -0.87
CA GLU A 41 7.01 -13.10 0.16
C GLU A 41 8.18 -13.87 -0.46
N LYS A 42 7.95 -14.58 -1.57
CA LYS A 42 9.01 -15.28 -2.30
C LYS A 42 10.04 -14.29 -2.86
N ALA A 43 9.59 -13.18 -3.43
CA ALA A 43 10.47 -12.15 -4.00
C ALA A 43 11.28 -11.40 -2.94
N LEU A 44 10.67 -11.13 -1.78
CA LEU A 44 11.30 -10.47 -0.62
C LEU A 44 12.23 -11.39 0.18
N GLY A 45 12.15 -12.70 -0.06
CA GLY A 45 12.87 -13.73 0.67
C GLY A 45 12.36 -13.91 2.10
N ARG A 46 12.70 -15.07 2.69
CA ARG A 46 12.39 -15.34 4.10
C ARG A 46 13.05 -14.28 4.99
N PRO A 47 12.34 -13.73 5.99
CA PRO A 47 12.98 -12.88 6.97
C PRO A 47 14.09 -13.67 7.69
N PRO A 48 15.23 -13.04 8.03
CA PRO A 48 16.22 -13.68 8.87
C PRO A 48 15.58 -14.08 10.20
N ARG A 49 15.93 -15.27 10.68
CA ARG A 49 15.42 -15.87 11.93
C ARG A 49 16.07 -15.18 13.14
N TRP A 50 15.93 -13.87 13.28
CA TRP A 50 16.58 -13.12 14.35
C TRP A 50 15.66 -12.96 15.58
N LYS A 51 16.26 -13.15 16.77
CA LYS A 51 15.66 -12.89 18.08
C LYS A 51 15.76 -11.40 18.41
N GLY A 52 14.72 -10.63 18.07
CA GLY A 52 14.54 -9.24 18.54
C GLY A 52 14.83 -8.15 17.52
N GLY A 53 13.78 -7.49 17.05
CA GLY A 53 13.81 -6.36 16.13
C GLY A 53 12.38 -5.96 15.77
N ARG A 54 12.18 -4.74 15.28
CA ARG A 54 10.84 -4.30 14.86
C ARG A 54 10.38 -5.12 13.65
N PRO A 55 9.13 -5.64 13.63
CA PRO A 55 8.62 -6.42 12.51
C PRO A 55 8.81 -5.67 11.18
N ARG A 56 9.14 -6.41 10.11
CA ARG A 56 9.16 -5.87 8.75
C ARG A 56 7.73 -5.46 8.37
N PHE A 57 7.60 -4.43 7.54
CA PHE A 57 6.30 -4.05 6.98
C PHE A 57 5.68 -5.17 6.16
N ASP A 58 4.35 -5.21 6.12
CA ASP A 58 3.60 -6.17 5.32
C ASP A 58 3.99 -6.06 3.83
N PRO A 59 4.37 -7.17 3.15
CA PRO A 59 4.58 -7.18 1.71
C PRO A 59 3.42 -6.59 0.90
N VAL A 60 2.16 -6.86 1.29
CA VAL A 60 0.97 -6.41 0.56
C VAL A 60 0.78 -4.89 0.69
N LEU A 61 1.04 -4.32 1.87
CA LEU A 61 1.08 -2.88 2.09
C LEU A 61 2.06 -2.19 1.13
N LYS A 62 3.31 -2.69 1.08
CA LYS A 62 4.33 -2.13 0.21
C LYS A 62 3.94 -2.27 -1.27
N PHE A 63 3.31 -3.38 -1.64
CA PHE A 63 2.80 -3.58 -3.00
C PHE A 63 1.70 -2.58 -3.36
N ARG A 64 0.74 -2.31 -2.47
CA ARG A 64 -0.28 -1.25 -2.66
C ARG A 64 0.37 0.12 -2.87
N MET A 65 1.44 0.45 -2.13
CA MET A 65 2.19 1.69 -2.35
C MET A 65 2.86 1.74 -3.73
N LEU A 66 3.43 0.64 -4.22
CA LEU A 66 4.01 0.57 -5.58
C LEU A 66 2.94 0.68 -6.68
N VAL A 67 1.71 0.20 -6.42
CA VAL A 67 0.57 0.43 -7.32
C VAL A 67 0.23 1.92 -7.39
N LEU A 68 0.13 2.61 -6.25
CA LEU A 68 -0.07 4.06 -6.21
C LEU A 68 1.05 4.81 -6.94
N GLN A 69 2.30 4.42 -6.70
CA GLN A 69 3.46 4.97 -7.40
C GLN A 69 3.29 4.87 -8.92
N SER A 70 2.96 3.68 -9.43
CA SER A 70 2.84 3.43 -10.86
C SER A 70 1.63 4.12 -11.49
N LEU A 71 0.48 4.16 -10.80
CA LEU A 71 -0.74 4.79 -11.31
C LEU A 71 -0.56 6.31 -11.46
N HIS A 72 0.24 6.92 -10.59
CA HIS A 72 0.44 8.37 -10.56
C HIS A 72 1.80 8.82 -11.13
N GLY A 73 2.65 7.89 -11.60
CA GLY A 73 3.96 8.20 -12.19
C GLY A 73 4.95 8.85 -11.20
N LEU A 74 4.91 8.45 -9.93
CA LEU A 74 5.62 9.12 -8.84
C LEU A 74 7.01 8.53 -8.55
N SER A 75 7.86 9.33 -7.91
CA SER A 75 9.05 8.79 -7.22
C SER A 75 8.64 8.01 -5.96
N LEU A 76 9.56 7.20 -5.43
CA LEU A 76 9.34 6.49 -4.16
C LEU A 76 9.21 7.48 -2.99
N GLU A 77 9.99 8.57 -2.97
CA GLU A 77 9.89 9.59 -1.92
C GLU A 77 8.55 10.33 -1.99
N GLN A 78 8.08 10.66 -3.20
CA GLN A 78 6.77 11.30 -3.38
C GLN A 78 5.63 10.36 -2.96
N THR A 79 5.76 9.07 -3.25
CA THR A 79 4.78 8.06 -2.83
C THR A 79 4.72 7.98 -1.29
N GLU A 80 5.86 7.89 -0.63
CA GLU A 80 5.96 7.93 0.83
C GLU A 80 5.28 9.18 1.42
N TYR A 81 5.57 10.35 0.86
CA TYR A 81 5.00 11.62 1.31
C TYR A 81 3.47 11.65 1.16
N LEU A 82 2.95 11.28 -0.01
CA LEU A 82 1.51 11.34 -0.28
C LEU A 82 0.71 10.28 0.49
N VAL A 83 1.29 9.10 0.76
CA VAL A 83 0.65 8.10 1.62
C VAL A 83 0.54 8.60 3.06
N ARG A 84 1.48 9.42 3.56
CA ARG A 84 1.35 10.05 4.89
C ARG A 84 0.30 11.14 4.95
N ASP A 85 0.11 11.86 3.85
CA ASP A 85 -0.70 13.08 3.82
C ASP A 85 -2.18 12.80 3.47
N ARG A 86 -2.46 11.80 2.63
CA ARG A 86 -3.80 11.59 2.06
C ARG A 86 -4.58 10.46 2.74
N LEU A 87 -5.75 10.80 3.27
CA LEU A 87 -6.64 9.84 3.95
C LEU A 87 -7.07 8.66 3.05
N SER A 88 -7.42 8.91 1.79
CA SER A 88 -7.80 7.84 0.85
C SER A 88 -6.63 6.91 0.53
N TRP A 89 -5.39 7.43 0.53
CA TRP A 89 -4.19 6.63 0.29
C TRP A 89 -3.84 5.78 1.51
N MET A 90 -3.91 6.36 2.72
CA MET A 90 -3.80 5.58 3.96
C MET A 90 -4.84 4.47 4.01
N ARG A 91 -6.12 4.78 3.74
CA ARG A 91 -7.21 3.79 3.66
C ARG A 91 -6.92 2.69 2.65
N PHE A 92 -6.49 3.06 1.44
CA PHE A 92 -6.14 2.10 0.39
C PHE A 92 -5.00 1.16 0.81
N CYS A 93 -4.00 1.71 1.50
CA CYS A 93 -2.87 0.98 2.06
C CYS A 93 -3.18 0.23 3.36
N GLN A 94 -4.42 0.30 3.87
CA GLN A 94 -4.83 -0.28 5.16
C GLN A 94 -4.03 0.24 6.36
N LEU A 95 -3.69 1.53 6.32
CA LEU A 95 -3.00 2.24 7.39
C LEU A 95 -3.97 3.13 8.16
N GLY A 96 -3.87 3.09 9.48
CA GLY A 96 -4.41 4.11 10.37
C GLY A 96 -3.46 5.31 10.51
N PRO A 97 -3.93 6.43 11.10
CA PRO A 97 -3.14 7.66 11.28
C PRO A 97 -1.84 7.47 12.09
N GLU A 98 -1.88 6.55 13.04
CA GLU A 98 -0.75 6.24 13.94
C GLU A 98 0.18 5.18 13.36
N ASP A 99 -0.23 4.54 12.25
CA ASP A 99 0.58 3.51 11.62
C ASP A 99 1.76 4.12 10.88
N ARG A 100 2.85 3.35 10.83
CA ARG A 100 4.03 3.77 10.10
C ARG A 100 3.83 3.55 8.61
N VAL A 101 4.25 4.56 7.86
CA VAL A 101 4.39 4.45 6.40
C VAL A 101 5.81 3.98 6.06
N PRO A 102 5.97 2.90 5.26
CA PRO A 102 7.24 2.52 4.67
C PRO A 102 7.94 3.69 3.98
N ASP A 103 9.23 3.88 4.26
CA ASP A 103 10.02 4.90 3.56
C ASP A 103 10.45 4.44 2.16
N ALA A 104 10.94 5.38 1.34
CA ALA A 104 11.39 5.12 -0.02
C ALA A 104 12.46 4.02 -0.10
N ASN A 105 13.38 3.96 0.85
CA ASN A 105 14.40 2.90 0.92
C ASN A 105 13.76 1.53 1.17
N THR A 106 12.78 1.48 2.07
CA THR A 106 12.01 0.28 2.41
C THR A 106 11.19 -0.24 1.22
N LEU A 107 10.71 0.65 0.35
CA LEU A 107 10.03 0.30 -0.91
C LEU A 107 11.03 -0.15 -1.97
N TRP A 108 12.18 0.52 -2.06
CA TRP A 108 13.26 0.17 -2.98
C TRP A 108 13.81 -1.25 -2.75
N ASP A 109 13.78 -1.76 -1.52
CA ASP A 109 14.16 -3.15 -1.25
C ASP A 109 13.26 -4.19 -1.96
N ILE A 110 11.97 -3.88 -2.19
CA ILE A 110 11.10 -4.73 -3.02
C ILE A 110 11.51 -4.68 -4.48
N THR A 111 11.78 -3.48 -5.00
CA THR A 111 12.10 -3.30 -6.43
C THR A 111 13.46 -3.88 -6.80
N LYS A 112 14.40 -3.92 -5.84
CA LYS A 112 15.71 -4.58 -5.97
C LYS A 112 15.66 -6.11 -5.93
N GLY A 113 14.62 -6.69 -5.33
CA GLY A 113 14.38 -8.13 -5.37
C GLY A 113 14.08 -8.53 -6.81
N LYS A 114 15.11 -8.92 -7.58
CA LYS A 114 15.04 -9.31 -8.99
C LYS A 114 13.99 -10.40 -9.21
N SER A 115 12.75 -10.01 -9.41
CA SER A 115 11.66 -10.86 -9.86
C SER A 115 11.05 -10.14 -11.05
N LYS A 116 11.31 -10.64 -12.26
CA LYS A 116 10.57 -10.28 -13.47
C LYS A 116 9.04 -10.37 -13.25
N ALA A 117 8.63 -11.19 -12.26
CA ALA A 117 7.29 -11.42 -11.73
C ALA A 117 6.63 -10.23 -11.00
N LEU A 118 7.38 -9.19 -10.61
CA LEU A 118 6.85 -8.03 -9.86
C LEU A 118 6.67 -6.77 -10.73
N SER A 119 6.89 -6.88 -12.06
CA SER A 119 6.43 -5.85 -12.97
C SER A 119 4.90 -5.82 -12.96
N LEU A 120 4.28 -4.64 -13.11
CA LEU A 120 2.83 -4.54 -13.20
C LEU A 120 2.26 -5.50 -14.26
N ASN A 121 2.98 -5.66 -15.38
CA ASN A 121 2.62 -6.59 -16.44
C ASN A 121 2.65 -8.04 -15.99
N ALA A 122 3.66 -8.47 -15.23
CA ALA A 122 3.72 -9.85 -14.74
C ALA A 122 2.70 -10.14 -13.63
N LEU A 123 2.34 -9.13 -12.84
CA LEU A 123 1.26 -9.23 -11.85
C LEU A 123 -0.12 -9.22 -12.53
N TYR A 124 -0.26 -8.45 -13.62
CA TYR A 124 -1.43 -8.47 -14.48
C TYR A 124 -1.60 -9.84 -15.16
N ASP A 125 -0.53 -10.40 -15.73
CA ASP A 125 -0.56 -11.75 -16.33
C ASP A 125 -0.90 -12.82 -15.28
N ALA A 126 -0.38 -12.70 -14.06
CA ALA A 126 -0.70 -13.60 -12.94
C ALA A 126 -2.16 -13.48 -12.49
N ALA A 127 -2.78 -12.30 -12.62
CA ALA A 127 -4.18 -12.07 -12.32
C ALA A 127 -5.13 -12.45 -13.48
N SER A 128 -4.64 -12.41 -14.72
CA SER A 128 -5.41 -12.70 -15.95
C SER A 128 -5.48 -14.20 -16.30
N GLY A 129 -4.71 -15.03 -15.59
CA GLY A 129 -4.66 -16.48 -15.79
C GLY A 129 -5.73 -17.28 -15.03
N PHE A 130 -6.72 -16.61 -14.44
CA PHE A 130 -7.85 -17.20 -13.72
C PHE A 130 -9.18 -16.83 -14.38
#